data_AF-A0A1W1HU33-F1
#
_entry.id   AF-A0A1W1HU33-F1
#
_cell.length_a   1.000
_cell.length_b   1.000
_cell.length_c   1.000
_cell.angle_alpha   90.00
_cell.angle_beta   90.00
_cell.angle_gamma   90.00
#
_symmetry.space_group_name_H-M   'P 1'
#
loop_
_entity.id
_entity.type
_entity.pdbx_description
1 polymer ?
#
loop_
_entity_poly.entity_id
_entity_poly.type
_entity_poly.pdbx_seq_one_letter_code
_entity_poly.pdbx_strand_id
1 'polypeptide(L)'
;MWDAYLDTIESLILGELVGLDSATKQAIWLQTDDGTDWSVENEDQDGQDVPIVCEDIAKYILDGFVLLAATNWTNKRIEKYLERELE
;
A
#
# COMPACT_ATOMS: atom_id res chain seq x y z
N MET A 1 5.23 -20.47 2.37
CA MET A 1 4.95 -20.03 3.76
C MET A 1 5.03 -18.51 3.87
N TRP A 2 5.99 -17.86 3.18
CA TRP A 2 6.03 -16.41 3.01
C TRP A 2 4.82 -15.86 2.24
N ASP A 3 4.42 -16.51 1.14
CA ASP A 3 3.30 -16.01 0.32
C ASP A 3 2.00 -15.94 1.12
N ALA A 4 1.68 -16.98 1.90
CA ALA A 4 0.51 -16.98 2.79
C ALA A 4 0.53 -15.84 3.82
N TYR A 5 1.72 -15.37 4.23
CA TYR A 5 1.85 -14.21 5.11
C TYR A 5 1.51 -12.92 4.37
N LEU A 6 2.02 -12.75 3.14
CA LEU A 6 1.68 -11.62 2.27
C LEU A 6 0.19 -11.60 1.93
N ASP A 7 -0.37 -12.73 1.51
CA ASP A 7 -1.81 -12.90 1.20
C ASP A 7 -2.68 -12.50 2.40
N THR A 8 -2.23 -12.81 3.63
CA THR A 8 -2.93 -12.44 4.86
C THR A 8 -2.91 -10.93 5.07
N ILE A 9 -1.77 -10.26 4.88
CA ILE A 9 -1.68 -8.80 5.02
C ILE A 9 -2.53 -8.12 3.95
N GLU A 10 -2.44 -8.57 2.70
CA GLU A 10 -3.25 -8.05 1.60
C GLU A 10 -4.74 -8.20 1.89
N SER A 11 -5.18 -9.37 2.38
CA SER A 11 -6.58 -9.61 2.78
C SER A 11 -7.04 -8.66 3.89
N LEU A 12 -6.16 -8.33 4.84
CA LEU A 12 -6.48 -7.35 5.90
C LEU A 12 -6.61 -5.94 5.33
N ILE A 13 -5.72 -5.53 4.44
CA ILE A 13 -5.80 -4.23 3.76
C ILE A 13 -7.09 -4.13 2.96
N LEU A 14 -7.43 -5.14 2.15
CA LEU A 14 -8.68 -5.21 1.40
C LEU A 14 -9.90 -5.09 2.33
N GLY A 15 -9.85 -5.72 3.51
CA GLY A 15 -10.87 -5.58 4.55
C GLY A 15 -11.06 -4.13 5.02
N GLU A 16 -9.97 -3.42 5.30
CA GLU A 16 -10.01 -2.01 5.70
C GLU A 16 -10.52 -1.10 4.56
N LEU A 17 -10.18 -1.41 3.30
CA LEU A 17 -10.68 -0.67 2.15
C LEU A 17 -12.20 -0.72 2.05
N VAL A 18 -12.89 -1.78 2.49
CA VAL A 18 -14.36 -1.84 2.48
C VAL A 18 -14.98 -0.65 3.24
N GLY A 19 -14.33 -0.19 4.31
CA GLY A 19 -14.81 0.94 5.12
C GLY A 19 -14.60 2.33 4.51
N LEU A 20 -13.79 2.46 3.46
CA LEU A 20 -13.50 3.74 2.82
C LEU A 20 -14.55 4.11 1.78
N ASP A 21 -14.85 5.40 1.67
CA ASP A 21 -15.71 5.93 0.61
C ASP A 21 -15.01 5.88 -0.76
N SER A 22 -15.80 5.98 -1.83
CA SER A 22 -15.31 5.87 -3.19
C SER A 22 -14.31 6.96 -3.56
N ALA A 23 -14.49 8.20 -3.08
CA ALA A 23 -13.59 9.29 -3.43
C ALA A 23 -12.22 9.08 -2.78
N THR A 24 -12.18 8.59 -1.54
CA THR A 24 -10.93 8.21 -0.88
C THR A 24 -10.23 7.07 -1.63
N LYS A 25 -10.97 6.04 -2.05
CA LYS A 25 -10.40 4.93 -2.84
C LYS A 25 -9.82 5.41 -4.16
N GLN A 26 -10.54 6.25 -4.89
CA GLN A 26 -10.06 6.85 -6.15
C GLN A 26 -8.79 7.67 -5.93
N ALA A 27 -8.75 8.49 -4.88
CA ALA A 27 -7.58 9.30 -4.55
C ALA A 27 -6.34 8.47 -4.19
N ILE A 28 -6.52 7.29 -3.58
CA ILE A 28 -5.41 6.36 -3.32
C ILE A 28 -5.03 5.63 -4.61
N TRP A 29 -6.01 5.17 -5.39
CA TRP A 29 -5.74 4.48 -6.66
C TRP A 29 -4.95 5.34 -7.63
N LEU A 30 -5.25 6.64 -7.72
CA LEU A 30 -4.49 7.60 -8.54
C LEU A 30 -3.02 7.79 -8.12
N GLN A 31 -2.61 7.29 -6.95
CA GLN A 31 -1.22 7.30 -6.50
C GLN A 31 -0.48 6.00 -6.81
N THR A 32 -1.18 4.99 -7.33
CA THR A 32 -0.57 3.75 -7.83
C THR A 32 0.08 4.00 -9.20
N ASP A 33 0.93 3.07 -9.64
CA ASP A 33 1.54 3.14 -10.97
C ASP A 33 0.45 3.14 -12.07
N ASP A 34 -0.52 2.22 -11.99
CA ASP A 34 -1.62 2.12 -12.95
C ASP A 34 -2.54 3.36 -12.92
N GLY A 35 -2.78 3.92 -11.73
CA GLY A 35 -3.56 5.16 -11.60
C GLY A 35 -2.83 6.39 -12.13
N THR A 36 -1.50 6.42 -12.00
CA THR A 36 -0.66 7.48 -12.56
C THR A 36 -0.68 7.41 -14.09
N ASP A 37 -0.48 6.21 -14.66
CA ASP A 37 -0.53 5.99 -16.10
C ASP A 37 -1.92 6.36 -16.66
N TRP A 38 -3.00 5.92 -16.00
CA TRP A 38 -4.36 6.30 -16.37
C TRP A 38 -4.58 7.82 -16.34
N SER A 39 -4.06 8.50 -15.32
CA SER A 39 -4.19 9.96 -15.18
C SER A 39 -3.51 10.70 -16.33
N VAL A 40 -2.39 10.20 -16.83
CA VAL A 40 -1.67 10.78 -17.98
C VAL A 40 -2.44 10.52 -19.28
N GLU A 41 -2.96 9.31 -19.46
CA GLU A 41 -3.71 8.94 -20.67
C GLU A 41 -5.06 9.67 -20.80
N ASN A 42 -5.63 10.11 -19.68
CA ASN A 42 -6.95 10.74 -19.60
C ASN A 42 -6.92 12.23 -19.23
N GLU A 43 -5.75 12.88 -19.23
CA GLU A 43 -5.58 14.29 -18.82
C GLU A 43 -6.47 15.26 -19.63
N ASP A 44 -6.69 14.99 -20.92
CA ASP A 44 -7.51 15.82 -21.82
C ASP A 44 -9.00 15.40 -21.86
N GLN A 45 -9.41 14.40 -21.07
CA GLN A 45 -10.75 13.82 -21.11
C GLN A 45 -11.59 14.24 -19.89
N ASP A 46 -12.37 15.31 -20.06
CA ASP A 46 -13.28 15.78 -19.02
C ASP A 46 -14.42 14.78 -18.74
N GLY A 47 -14.70 14.57 -17.44
CA GLY A 47 -15.85 13.80 -16.97
C GLY A 47 -15.69 12.28 -17.01
N GLN A 48 -14.47 11.77 -17.18
CA GLN A 48 -14.15 10.35 -17.00
C GLN A 48 -14.32 9.93 -15.54
N ASP A 49 -14.99 8.81 -15.30
CA ASP A 49 -15.09 8.21 -13.97
C ASP A 49 -13.75 7.56 -13.60
N VAL A 50 -13.13 8.05 -12.51
CA VAL A 50 -11.87 7.48 -12.02
C VAL A 50 -12.11 6.04 -11.56
N PRO A 51 -11.33 5.07 -12.07
CA PRO A 51 -11.42 3.68 -11.64
C PRO A 51 -11.17 3.49 -10.15
N ILE A 52 -11.69 2.38 -9.62
CA ILE A 52 -11.34 1.87 -8.30
C ILE A 52 -10.96 0.41 -8.47
N VAL A 53 -9.68 0.11 -8.36
CA VAL A 53 -9.17 -1.26 -8.33
C VAL A 53 -8.57 -1.49 -6.95
N CYS A 54 -9.28 -2.26 -6.11
CA CYS A 54 -8.91 -2.43 -4.70
C CYS A 54 -7.63 -3.23 -4.53
N GLU A 55 -7.36 -4.14 -5.46
CA GLU A 55 -6.15 -4.96 -5.54
C GLU A 55 -4.91 -4.07 -5.76
N ASP A 56 -4.97 -3.12 -6.70
CA ASP A 56 -3.86 -2.18 -6.95
C ASP A 56 -3.61 -1.29 -5.74
N ILE A 57 -4.68 -0.80 -5.11
CA ILE A 57 -4.60 -0.03 -3.87
C ILE A 57 -3.96 -0.88 -2.75
N ALA A 58 -4.39 -2.12 -2.59
CA ALA A 58 -3.90 -3.01 -1.54
C ALA A 58 -2.42 -3.32 -1.73
N LYS A 59 -2.00 -3.61 -2.96
CA LYS A 59 -0.60 -3.81 -3.33
C LYS A 59 0.24 -2.56 -3.05
N TYR A 60 -0.23 -1.39 -3.46
CA TYR A 60 0.45 -0.11 -3.21
C TYR A 60 0.66 0.16 -1.72
N ILE A 61 -0.37 -0.10 -0.88
CA ILE A 61 -0.27 0.04 0.57
C ILE A 61 0.70 -0.99 1.17
N LEU A 62 0.59 -2.26 0.75
CA LEU A 62 1.43 -3.35 1.21
C LEU A 62 2.92 -3.05 0.96
N ASP A 63 3.26 -2.78 -0.29
CA ASP A 63 4.66 -2.62 -0.73
C ASP A 63 5.23 -1.28 -0.26
N GLY A 64 4.48 -0.19 -0.41
CA GLY A 64 4.96 1.17 -0.15
C GLY A 64 5.00 1.55 1.33
N PHE A 65 4.15 0.95 2.17
CA PHE A 65 3.99 1.39 3.56
C PHE A 65 4.15 0.25 4.57
N VAL A 66 3.45 -0.87 4.39
CA VAL A 66 3.42 -1.93 5.41
C VAL A 66 4.75 -2.69 5.47
N LEU A 67 5.24 -3.18 4.33
CA LEU A 67 6.53 -3.86 4.26
C LEU A 67 7.68 -2.89 4.55
N LEU A 68 7.58 -1.64 4.08
CA LEU A 68 8.57 -0.61 4.41
C LEU A 68 8.63 -0.34 5.91
N ALA A 69 7.49 -0.30 6.61
CA ALA A 69 7.45 -0.13 8.06
C ALA A 69 8.14 -1.29 8.82
N ALA A 70 8.10 -2.52 8.28
CA ALA A 70 8.82 -3.65 8.85
C ALA A 70 10.35 -3.49 8.77
N THR A 71 10.85 -2.62 7.89
CA THR A 71 12.27 -2.25 7.82
C THR A 71 12.68 -1.16 8.83
N ASN A 72 11.76 -0.70 9.68
CA ASN A 72 12.06 0.29 10.70
C ASN A 72 12.54 -0.37 12.02
N TRP A 73 13.85 -0.31 12.27
CA TRP A 73 14.51 -0.94 13.43
C TRP A 73 14.63 -0.01 14.64
N THR A 74 14.00 1.17 14.63
CA THR A 74 14.06 2.17 15.74
C THR A 74 13.38 1.73 17.05
N ASN A 75 12.89 0.49 17.11
CA ASN A 75 12.41 -0.09 18.34
C ASN A 75 13.58 -0.29 19.31
N LYS A 76 13.54 0.35 20.49
CA LYS A 76 14.60 0.25 21.52
C LYS A 76 15.04 -1.17 21.88
N ARG A 77 14.15 -2.16 21.77
CA ARG A 77 14.50 -3.57 22.03
C ARG A 77 15.32 -4.15 20.88
N ILE A 78 14.99 -3.78 19.65
CA ILE A 78 15.71 -4.16 18.44
C ILE A 78 17.08 -3.47 18.42
N GLU A 79 17.15 -2.16 18.69
CA GLU A 79 18.41 -1.41 18.80
C GLU A 79 19.36 -2.08 19.80
N LYS A 80 18.88 -2.37 21.02
CA LYS A 80 19.66 -3.06 22.05
C LYS A 80 20.10 -4.47 21.65
N TYR A 81 19.33 -5.17 20.81
CA TYR A 81 19.71 -6.47 20.29
C TYR A 81 20.86 -6.34 19.27
N LEU A 82 20.74 -5.39 18.34
CA LEU A 82 21.75 -5.13 17.31
C LEU A 82 23.08 -4.63 17.91
N GLU A 83 23.03 -3.75 18.92
CA GLU A 83 24.22 -3.28 19.64
C GLU A 83 25.00 -4.43 20.30
N ARG A 84 24.31 -5.48 20.74
CA ARG A 84 24.91 -6.66 21.37
C ARG A 84 25.63 -7.61 20.41
N GLU A 85 25.27 -7.64 19.13
CA GLU A 85 25.94 -8.47 18.12
C GLU A 85 27.18 -7.79 17.52
N LEU A 86 27.37 -6.49 17.78
CA LEU A 86 28.51 -5.71 17.29
C LEU A 86 29.71 -5.67 18.27
N GLU A 87 29.58 -6.29 19.45
CA GLU A 87 30.65 -6.53 20.45
C GLU A 87 31.29 -7.92 20.30
#